data_AF-A0A1B6G0J1-F1
#
_entry.id   AF-A0A1B6G0J1-F1
#
_cell.length_a   1.000
_cell.length_b   1.000
_cell.length_c   1.000
_cell.angle_alpha   90.00
_cell.angle_beta   90.00
_cell.angle_gamma   90.00
#
_symmetry.space_group_name_H-M   'P 1'
#
loop_
_entity.id
_entity.type
_entity.pdbx_description
1 polymer ?
#
loop_
_entity_poly.entity_id
_entity_poly.type
_entity_poly.pdbx_seq_one_letter_code
_entity_poly.pdbx_strand_id
1 'polypeptide(L)'
;TLSSVDTVNDCFVCSPNVMLKRLFFSTSIFNSITMSLNLENLNPKLYRKCEEREISKYEEDDDVVDEFDSREVFDLIRNLNDPEHPLTLEELNVVDQKYIEVDNKRNEVQVMFTPTIPHCSMATLIGLSLQVRLLRTLPPRFKIEVKVSPGTHQSEHAINKQLADKERVAAALENTSLIQVINQCIDVEE
;
A
#
# COMPACT_ATOMS: atom_id res chain seq x y z
N THR A 1 54.01 -26.67 46.21
CA THR A 1 54.79 -27.48 47.16
C THR A 1 53.90 -27.83 48.33
N LEU A 2 53.97 -29.07 48.83
CA LEU A 2 53.04 -29.68 49.80
C LEU A 2 51.59 -29.83 49.27
N SER A 3 50.85 -30.90 49.54
CA SER A 3 51.25 -32.26 49.99
C SER A 3 50.11 -33.25 49.74
N SER A 4 50.50 -34.48 49.38
CA SER A 4 49.88 -35.79 49.66
C SER A 4 49.17 -35.85 51.04
N VAL A 5 48.18 -36.70 51.35
CA VAL A 5 48.11 -38.19 51.28
C VAL A 5 46.64 -38.66 51.44
N ASP A 6 46.18 -39.91 51.27
CA ASP A 6 46.49 -41.05 50.37
C ASP A 6 45.38 -42.14 50.54
N THR A 7 45.16 -43.02 49.54
CA THR A 7 44.37 -44.30 49.59
C THR A 7 42.82 -44.20 49.80
N VAL A 8 41.96 -45.17 49.43
CA VAL A 8 42.12 -46.61 49.14
C VAL A 8 41.18 -47.10 48.00
N ASN A 9 41.46 -48.27 47.43
CA ASN A 9 40.61 -49.01 46.48
C ASN A 9 39.24 -49.41 47.08
N ASP A 10 38.20 -49.54 46.26
CA ASP A 10 37.79 -50.88 45.79
C ASP A 10 36.82 -50.89 44.59
N CYS A 11 36.82 -52.02 43.88
CA CYS A 11 36.18 -52.24 42.58
C CYS A 11 34.64 -52.27 42.63
N PHE A 12 33.97 -51.90 41.54
CA PHE A 12 33.21 -52.86 40.71
C PHE A 12 32.84 -52.27 39.34
N VAL A 13 32.80 -53.14 38.32
CA VAL A 13 32.55 -52.77 36.91
C VAL A 13 31.09 -53.01 36.54
N CYS A 14 30.45 -52.05 35.84
CA CYS A 14 29.55 -52.24 34.68
C CYS A 14 28.57 -51.05 34.50
N SER A 15 28.66 -50.39 33.35
CA SER A 15 27.58 -49.59 32.73
C SER A 15 26.59 -50.54 31.99
N PRO A 16 25.51 -50.09 31.31
CA PRO A 16 24.97 -48.72 31.14
C PRO A 16 23.43 -48.60 31.32
N ASN A 17 22.90 -47.43 30.95
CA ASN A 17 21.49 -47.05 30.79
C ASN A 17 20.70 -46.65 32.05
N VAL A 18 19.89 -45.59 32.08
CA VAL A 18 19.71 -44.31 31.33
C VAL A 18 18.44 -43.67 31.94
N MET A 19 18.21 -42.38 31.67
CA MET A 19 17.03 -41.57 32.04
C MET A 19 16.91 -41.09 33.50
N LEU A 20 16.77 -39.78 33.62
CA LEU A 20 16.93 -38.99 34.83
C LEU A 20 15.58 -38.71 35.52
N LYS A 21 15.62 -38.48 36.82
CA LYS A 21 14.45 -38.16 37.66
C LYS A 21 13.90 -36.75 37.39
N ARG A 22 12.58 -36.59 37.59
CA ARG A 22 11.85 -35.48 38.27
C ARG A 22 12.25 -34.01 37.92
N LEU A 23 11.32 -33.08 37.78
CA LEU A 23 10.60 -32.49 38.93
C LEU A 23 9.29 -31.79 38.50
N PHE A 24 8.26 -31.89 39.34
CA PHE A 24 7.11 -30.99 39.33
C PHE A 24 7.51 -29.64 39.93
N PHE A 25 7.15 -28.51 39.29
CA PHE A 25 7.02 -27.22 39.99
C PHE A 25 6.01 -26.27 39.32
N SER A 26 4.97 -25.91 40.09
CA SER A 26 4.16 -24.68 40.05
C SER A 26 3.66 -24.09 38.72
N THR A 27 2.40 -24.38 38.38
CA THR A 27 1.59 -23.60 37.43
C THR A 27 1.04 -22.32 38.08
N SER A 28 1.73 -21.18 37.98
CA SER A 28 1.14 -19.87 38.37
C SER A 28 1.78 -18.61 37.75
N ILE A 29 2.69 -18.69 36.78
CA ILE A 29 3.37 -17.51 36.20
C ILE A 29 3.45 -17.59 34.66
N PHE A 30 2.30 -17.81 33.99
CA PHE A 30 2.24 -17.87 32.52
C PHE A 30 1.05 -17.12 31.90
N ASN A 31 0.48 -16.12 32.60
CA ASN A 31 -0.67 -15.32 32.13
C ASN A 31 -0.33 -13.81 31.97
N SER A 32 0.92 -13.48 31.62
CA SER A 32 1.34 -12.08 31.44
C SER A 32 2.22 -11.81 30.21
N ILE A 33 2.33 -12.78 29.30
CA ILE A 33 3.04 -12.64 28.02
C ILE A 33 2.14 -13.12 26.86
N THR A 34 0.91 -12.63 26.85
CA THR A 34 -0.05 -12.75 25.74
C THR A 34 -0.59 -11.36 25.36
N MET A 35 0.33 -10.40 25.31
CA MET A 35 0.13 -9.06 24.75
C MET A 35 1.28 -8.80 23.78
N SER A 36 0.96 -8.24 22.62
CA SER A 36 1.88 -7.86 21.55
C SER A 36 2.68 -9.01 20.91
N LEU A 37 2.05 -9.69 19.94
CA LEU A 37 2.66 -10.05 18.65
C LEU A 37 1.55 -10.37 17.62
N ASN A 38 0.67 -9.38 17.38
CA ASN A 38 -0.01 -9.31 16.09
C ASN A 38 1.06 -9.02 15.04
N LEU A 39 1.58 -10.08 14.43
CA LEU A 39 2.40 -9.98 13.23
C LEU A 39 1.48 -9.58 12.07
N GLU A 40 1.18 -8.29 11.98
CA GLU A 40 0.51 -7.66 10.83
C GLU A 40 1.44 -7.61 9.62
N ASN A 41 2.02 -8.76 9.27
CA ASN A 41 2.72 -8.96 8.01
C ASN A 41 1.67 -9.33 6.96
N LEU A 42 0.76 -8.39 6.71
CA LEU A 42 -0.26 -8.46 5.66
C LEU A 42 0.44 -8.30 4.32
N ASN A 43 1.02 -9.41 3.82
CA ASN A 43 1.57 -9.47 2.47
C ASN A 43 0.49 -8.96 1.50
N PRO A 44 0.77 -7.95 0.66
CA PRO A 44 -0.24 -7.34 -0.18
C PRO A 44 -0.89 -8.40 -1.07
N LYS A 45 -2.23 -8.38 -1.13
CA LYS A 45 -2.99 -9.24 -2.02
C LYS A 45 -2.75 -8.74 -3.44
N LEU A 46 -1.88 -9.40 -4.18
CA LEU A 46 -1.63 -9.08 -5.59
C LEU A 46 -2.86 -9.45 -6.42
N TYR A 47 -3.40 -8.47 -7.14
CA TYR A 47 -4.49 -8.68 -8.09
C TYR A 47 -3.95 -8.84 -9.51
N ARG A 48 -4.69 -9.56 -10.36
CA ARG A 48 -4.33 -9.70 -11.78
C ARG A 48 -4.58 -8.37 -12.48
N LYS A 49 -3.56 -7.82 -13.13
CA LYS A 49 -3.69 -6.62 -13.97
C LYS A 49 -4.78 -6.80 -15.03
N CYS A 50 -5.50 -5.72 -15.31
CA CYS A 50 -6.50 -5.66 -16.37
C CYS A 50 -5.84 -5.90 -17.73
N GLU A 51 -6.49 -6.68 -18.59
CA GLU A 51 -5.98 -7.03 -19.93
C GLU A 51 -5.85 -5.79 -20.82
N GLU A 52 -4.97 -5.86 -21.82
CA GLU A 52 -4.64 -4.77 -22.75
C GLU A 52 -5.88 -4.34 -23.57
N ARG A 53 -6.02 -3.05 -23.89
CA ARG A 53 -7.21 -2.51 -24.58
C ARG A 53 -7.23 -2.96 -26.03
N GLU A 54 -8.33 -3.56 -26.48
CA GLU A 54 -8.62 -3.68 -27.91
C GLU A 54 -9.01 -2.30 -28.44
N ILE A 55 -8.20 -1.72 -29.33
CA ILE A 55 -8.50 -0.45 -30.01
C ILE A 55 -9.74 -0.67 -30.88
N SER A 56 -10.77 0.16 -30.70
CA SER A 56 -11.98 0.04 -31.53
C SER A 56 -11.78 0.69 -32.89
N LYS A 57 -12.43 0.16 -33.94
CA LYS A 57 -12.31 0.70 -35.32
C LYS A 57 -12.81 2.13 -35.51
N TYR A 58 -13.44 2.70 -34.48
CA TYR A 58 -13.90 4.09 -34.47
C TYR A 58 -12.88 5.03 -33.82
N GLU A 59 -11.91 4.51 -33.06
CA GLU A 59 -10.74 5.24 -32.54
C GLU A 59 -9.68 5.46 -33.65
N GLU A 60 -9.77 4.72 -34.77
CA GLU A 60 -8.92 4.88 -35.96
C GLU A 60 -9.52 5.84 -37.02
N ASP A 61 -10.70 6.43 -36.78
CA ASP A 61 -11.41 7.29 -37.73
C ASP A 61 -11.25 8.79 -37.38
N ASP A 62 -10.32 9.47 -38.07
CA ASP A 62 -9.99 10.89 -37.88
C ASP A 62 -11.21 11.85 -38.01
N ASP A 63 -12.31 11.43 -38.66
CA ASP A 63 -13.54 12.22 -38.79
C ASP A 63 -14.45 12.14 -37.54
N VAL A 64 -14.14 11.28 -36.56
CA VAL A 64 -14.87 11.10 -35.30
C VAL A 64 -14.12 11.72 -34.13
N VAL A 65 -14.82 12.49 -33.29
CA VAL A 65 -14.24 13.00 -32.04
C VAL A 65 -14.22 11.86 -31.01
N ASP A 66 -13.03 11.34 -30.73
CA ASP A 66 -12.82 10.46 -29.58
C ASP A 66 -12.99 11.23 -28.26
N GLU A 67 -13.68 10.62 -27.30
CA GLU A 67 -14.08 11.21 -26.03
C GLU A 67 -13.40 10.45 -24.89
N PHE A 68 -12.76 11.17 -23.96
CA PHE A 68 -12.11 10.58 -22.79
C PHE A 68 -13.07 9.64 -22.05
N ASP A 69 -12.65 8.39 -21.87
CA ASP A 69 -13.43 7.36 -21.18
C ASP A 69 -12.79 6.99 -19.82
N SER A 70 -13.54 6.28 -18.98
CA SER A 70 -13.02 5.82 -17.67
C SER A 70 -11.84 4.84 -17.80
N ARG A 71 -11.64 4.21 -18.96
CA ARG A 71 -10.56 3.25 -19.21
C ARG A 71 -9.24 3.96 -19.50
N GLU A 72 -9.25 5.00 -20.32
CA GLU A 72 -8.11 5.87 -20.56
C GLU A 72 -7.64 6.53 -19.26
N VAL A 73 -8.58 7.08 -18.48
CA VAL A 73 -8.26 7.65 -17.16
C VAL A 73 -7.70 6.59 -16.19
N PHE A 74 -8.17 5.34 -16.26
CA PHE A 74 -7.57 4.22 -15.53
C PHE A 74 -6.14 3.90 -16.00
N ASP A 75 -5.93 3.78 -17.31
CA ASP A 75 -4.64 3.44 -17.90
C ASP A 75 -3.58 4.54 -17.62
N LEU A 76 -4.01 5.80 -17.47
CA LEU A 76 -3.15 6.92 -17.02
C LEU A 76 -2.66 6.82 -15.56
N ILE A 77 -3.36 6.09 -14.68
CA ILE A 77 -3.08 6.04 -13.22
C ILE A 77 -2.73 4.65 -12.68
N ARG A 78 -3.06 3.56 -13.38
CA ARG A 78 -2.85 2.16 -12.94
C ARG A 78 -1.40 1.79 -12.65
N ASN A 79 -0.46 2.44 -13.36
CA ASN A 79 0.98 2.21 -13.27
C ASN A 79 1.68 3.13 -12.26
N LEU A 80 0.97 4.01 -11.55
CA LEU A 80 1.56 4.80 -10.47
C LEU A 80 2.10 3.88 -9.37
N ASN A 81 3.26 4.21 -8.84
CA ASN A 81 3.90 3.45 -7.77
C ASN A 81 3.35 3.88 -6.40
N ASP A 82 3.21 2.92 -5.49
CA ASP A 82 2.90 3.19 -4.10
C ASP A 82 4.12 3.76 -3.34
N PRO A 83 3.96 4.76 -2.45
CA PRO A 83 5.09 5.37 -1.74
C PRO A 83 5.70 4.48 -0.64
N GLU A 84 5.03 3.40 -0.21
CA GLU A 84 5.49 2.46 0.82
C GLU A 84 5.95 1.11 0.22
N HIS A 85 5.51 0.77 -1.00
CA HIS A 85 5.73 -0.54 -1.62
C HIS A 85 6.18 -0.46 -3.10
N PRO A 86 7.08 -1.36 -3.56
CA PRO A 86 7.51 -1.43 -4.96
C PRO A 86 6.47 -2.17 -5.82
N LEU A 87 5.22 -1.69 -5.78
CA LEU A 87 4.05 -2.25 -6.46
C LEU A 87 3.19 -1.09 -6.99
N THR A 88 2.44 -1.33 -8.06
CA THR A 88 1.57 -0.29 -8.63
C THR A 88 0.23 -0.18 -7.87
N LEU A 89 -0.42 0.98 -7.98
CA LEU A 89 -1.74 1.20 -7.38
C LEU A 89 -2.82 0.22 -7.91
N GLU A 90 -2.66 -0.31 -9.12
CA GLU A 90 -3.50 -1.41 -9.63
C GLU A 90 -3.20 -2.74 -8.93
N GLU A 91 -1.93 -3.12 -8.80
CA GLU A 91 -1.53 -4.41 -8.16
C GLU A 91 -2.01 -4.52 -6.72
N LEU A 92 -2.16 -3.37 -6.04
CA LEU A 92 -2.67 -3.22 -4.68
C LEU A 92 -4.20 -3.02 -4.60
N ASN A 93 -4.93 -2.94 -5.72
CA ASN A 93 -6.35 -2.52 -5.80
C ASN A 93 -6.65 -1.16 -5.14
N VAL A 94 -5.67 -0.24 -5.13
CA VAL A 94 -5.87 1.13 -4.67
C VAL A 94 -6.71 1.92 -5.68
N VAL A 95 -6.51 1.66 -6.97
CA VAL A 95 -7.34 2.19 -8.07
C VAL A 95 -8.00 1.05 -8.86
N ASP A 96 -9.19 1.31 -9.40
CA ASP A 96 -9.98 0.37 -10.21
C ASP A 96 -10.83 1.16 -11.21
N GLN A 97 -10.93 0.70 -12.45
CA GLN A 97 -11.73 1.34 -13.51
C GLN A 97 -13.19 1.58 -13.08
N LYS A 98 -13.77 0.70 -12.26
CA LYS A 98 -15.16 0.83 -11.79
C LYS A 98 -15.41 2.00 -10.83
N TYR A 99 -14.34 2.64 -10.34
CA TYR A 99 -14.36 3.76 -9.41
C TYR A 99 -13.93 5.08 -10.07
N ILE A 100 -13.99 5.13 -11.40
CA ILE A 100 -13.62 6.28 -12.22
C ILE A 100 -14.83 6.70 -13.05
N GLU A 101 -15.30 7.93 -12.84
CA GLU A 101 -16.41 8.54 -13.57
C GLU A 101 -15.89 9.72 -14.41
N VAL A 102 -16.21 9.73 -15.70
CA VAL A 102 -15.82 10.80 -16.65
C VAL A 102 -17.09 11.39 -17.28
N ASP A 103 -17.25 12.71 -17.17
CA ASP A 103 -18.29 13.47 -17.86
C ASP A 103 -17.65 14.52 -18.78
N ASN A 104 -17.57 14.17 -20.07
CA ASN A 104 -17.04 15.04 -21.13
C ASN A 104 -17.87 16.32 -21.35
N LYS A 105 -19.18 16.30 -21.02
CA LYS A 105 -20.09 17.44 -21.22
C LYS A 105 -19.90 18.48 -20.12
N ARG A 106 -19.69 18.03 -18.88
CA ARG A 106 -19.39 18.89 -17.72
C ARG A 106 -17.90 19.18 -17.56
N ASN A 107 -17.06 18.49 -18.32
CA ASN A 107 -15.60 18.44 -18.18
C ASN A 107 -15.21 18.12 -16.73
N GLU A 108 -15.76 17.04 -16.19
CA GLU A 108 -15.55 16.61 -14.80
C GLU A 108 -15.05 15.16 -14.80
N VAL A 109 -13.97 14.91 -14.06
CA VAL A 109 -13.38 13.57 -13.86
C VAL A 109 -13.31 13.31 -12.37
N GLN A 110 -14.02 12.28 -11.90
CA GLN A 110 -14.00 11.85 -10.52
C GLN A 110 -13.28 10.50 -10.40
N VAL A 111 -12.30 10.43 -9.51
CA VAL A 111 -11.56 9.20 -9.19
C VAL A 111 -11.72 8.88 -7.72
N MET A 112 -12.25 7.70 -7.43
CA MET A 112 -12.33 7.14 -6.08
C MET A 112 -11.25 6.07 -5.90
N PHE A 113 -10.42 6.23 -4.86
CA PHE A 113 -9.33 5.31 -4.53
C PHE A 113 -9.54 4.68 -3.14
N THR A 114 -9.00 3.47 -2.95
CA THR A 114 -9.15 2.67 -1.72
C THR A 114 -7.78 2.49 -1.07
N PRO A 115 -7.46 3.16 0.04
CA PRO A 115 -6.21 2.94 0.75
C PRO A 115 -6.05 1.47 1.17
N THR A 116 -4.81 0.95 1.12
CA THR A 116 -4.47 -0.43 1.47
C THR A 116 -4.87 -0.82 2.90
N ILE A 117 -4.82 0.14 3.82
CA ILE A 117 -5.10 -0.03 5.26
C ILE A 117 -5.93 1.18 5.76
N PRO A 118 -6.97 0.99 6.60
CA PRO A 118 -7.86 2.07 7.08
C PRO A 118 -7.19 3.12 8.00
N HIS A 119 -5.90 2.91 8.31
CA HIS A 119 -5.04 3.78 9.10
C HIS A 119 -3.87 4.38 8.29
N CYS A 120 -3.80 4.15 6.97
CA CYS A 120 -2.69 4.56 6.12
C CYS A 120 -2.44 6.08 6.22
N SER A 121 -1.25 6.48 6.66
CA SER A 121 -0.81 7.88 6.75
C SER A 121 -0.49 8.46 5.37
N MET A 122 -0.11 7.61 4.41
CA MET A 122 0.22 8.00 3.03
C MET A 122 -1.00 8.14 2.10
N ALA A 123 -2.22 7.90 2.59
CA ALA A 123 -3.44 8.05 1.78
C ALA A 123 -3.60 9.47 1.17
N THR A 124 -3.16 10.53 1.87
CA THR A 124 -3.11 11.88 1.28
C THR A 124 -2.07 12.00 0.17
N LEU A 125 -0.90 11.37 0.29
CA LEU A 125 0.12 11.39 -0.78
C LEU A 125 -0.35 10.63 -2.02
N ILE A 126 -0.99 9.46 -1.86
CA ILE A 126 -1.59 8.71 -2.96
C ILE A 126 -2.63 9.59 -3.70
N GLY A 127 -3.53 10.24 -2.95
CA GLY A 127 -4.51 11.17 -3.51
C GLY A 127 -3.89 12.35 -4.25
N LEU A 128 -2.80 12.93 -3.74
CA LEU A 128 -2.05 14.00 -4.39
C LEU A 128 -1.33 13.50 -5.66
N SER A 129 -0.68 12.33 -5.63
CA SER A 129 -0.02 11.74 -6.80
C SER A 129 -1.02 11.45 -7.93
N LEU A 130 -2.20 10.95 -7.60
CA LEU A 130 -3.31 10.78 -8.55
C LEU A 130 -3.74 12.13 -9.16
N GLN A 131 -3.95 13.14 -8.33
CA GLN A 131 -4.38 14.46 -8.78
C GLN A 131 -3.32 15.15 -9.66
N VAL A 132 -2.03 15.00 -9.34
CA VAL A 132 -0.91 15.54 -10.12
C VAL A 132 -0.71 14.80 -11.43
N ARG A 133 -0.82 13.46 -11.43
CA ARG A 133 -0.74 12.67 -12.67
C ARG A 133 -1.81 13.14 -13.66
N LEU A 134 -3.07 13.16 -13.23
CA LEU A 134 -4.19 13.58 -14.06
C LEU A 134 -4.10 15.06 -14.48
N LEU A 135 -3.61 15.95 -13.61
CA LEU A 135 -3.42 17.37 -13.95
C LEU A 135 -2.31 17.59 -14.99
N ARG A 136 -1.32 16.69 -15.08
CA ARG A 136 -0.25 16.73 -16.09
C ARG A 136 -0.66 16.10 -17.43
N THR A 137 -1.53 15.10 -17.42
CA THR A 137 -1.90 14.33 -18.63
C THR A 137 -3.22 14.78 -19.27
N LEU A 138 -4.23 15.16 -18.48
CA LEU A 138 -5.53 15.57 -19.01
C LEU A 138 -5.52 17.05 -19.47
N PRO A 139 -6.28 17.40 -20.53
CA PRO A 139 -6.45 18.79 -20.94
C PRO A 139 -7.02 19.67 -19.81
N PRO A 140 -6.57 20.93 -19.65
CA PRO A 140 -6.92 21.80 -18.52
C PRO A 140 -8.40 22.24 -18.47
N ARG A 141 -9.22 21.80 -19.43
CA ARG A 141 -10.69 21.93 -19.39
C ARG A 141 -11.31 21.07 -18.28
N PHE A 142 -10.67 19.95 -17.92
CA PHE A 142 -11.21 18.99 -16.95
C PHE A 142 -11.02 19.44 -15.50
N LYS A 143 -12.10 19.37 -14.74
CA LYS A 143 -12.10 19.48 -13.28
C LYS A 143 -11.87 18.09 -12.70
N ILE A 144 -10.68 17.87 -12.15
CA ILE A 144 -10.29 16.62 -11.52
C ILE A 144 -10.70 16.65 -10.04
N GLU A 145 -11.44 15.65 -9.60
CA GLU A 145 -11.84 15.43 -8.20
C GLU A 145 -11.39 14.04 -7.73
N VAL A 146 -10.48 14.00 -6.75
CA VAL A 146 -9.96 12.73 -6.19
C VAL A 146 -10.50 12.54 -4.78
N LYS A 147 -11.06 11.36 -4.50
CA LYS A 147 -11.68 11.01 -3.21
C LYS A 147 -11.26 9.63 -2.72
N VAL A 148 -11.15 9.48 -1.41
CA VAL A 148 -11.14 8.19 -0.73
C VAL A 148 -12.54 7.56 -0.81
N SER A 149 -12.61 6.28 -1.14
CA SER A 149 -13.83 5.47 -1.16
C SER A 149 -14.52 5.43 0.21
N PRO A 150 -15.86 5.55 0.28
CA PRO A 150 -16.59 5.66 1.54
C PRO A 150 -16.48 4.38 2.38
N GLY A 151 -16.19 4.54 3.67
CA GLY A 151 -16.00 3.47 4.64
C GLY A 151 -14.63 2.80 4.60
N THR A 152 -13.69 3.25 3.75
CA THR A 152 -12.38 2.60 3.58
C THR A 152 -11.25 3.19 4.43
N HIS A 153 -11.42 4.40 5.00
CA HIS A 153 -10.40 5.05 5.83
C HIS A 153 -11.01 5.87 6.97
N GLN A 154 -10.41 5.84 8.15
CA GLN A 154 -10.95 6.49 9.34
C GLN A 154 -10.96 8.02 9.26
N SER A 155 -10.06 8.59 8.45
CA SER A 155 -9.93 10.03 8.23
C SER A 155 -10.44 10.46 6.85
N GLU A 156 -11.30 9.66 6.19
CA GLU A 156 -11.77 9.90 4.81
C GLU A 156 -12.27 11.34 4.58
N HIS A 157 -13.08 11.89 5.48
CA HIS A 157 -13.63 13.24 5.35
C HIS A 157 -12.55 14.32 5.46
N ALA A 158 -11.51 14.08 6.28
CA ALA A 158 -10.39 15.02 6.42
C ALA A 158 -9.49 14.99 5.18
N ILE A 159 -9.21 13.80 4.63
CA ILE A 159 -8.42 13.63 3.41
C ILE A 159 -9.18 14.23 2.21
N ASN A 160 -10.45 13.87 2.02
CA ASN A 160 -11.27 14.39 0.92
C ASN A 160 -11.39 15.93 0.99
N LYS A 161 -11.47 16.50 2.19
CA LYS A 161 -11.44 17.96 2.38
C LYS A 161 -10.08 18.60 2.04
N GLN A 162 -8.97 17.91 2.28
CA GLN A 162 -7.64 18.38 1.89
C GLN A 162 -7.45 18.33 0.36
N LEU A 163 -7.86 17.25 -0.30
CA LEU A 163 -7.73 17.06 -1.76
C LEU A 163 -8.65 17.99 -2.57
N ALA A 164 -9.81 18.37 -2.00
CA ALA A 164 -10.72 19.34 -2.60
C ALA A 164 -10.27 20.82 -2.46
N ASP A 165 -9.36 21.12 -1.53
CA ASP A 165 -8.85 22.46 -1.26
C ASP A 165 -7.70 22.78 -2.23
N LYS A 166 -8.05 23.42 -3.36
CA LYS A 166 -7.10 23.75 -4.44
C LYS A 166 -5.93 24.62 -4.00
N GLU A 167 -6.12 25.50 -3.02
CA GLU A 167 -5.05 26.35 -2.49
C GLU A 167 -4.05 25.52 -1.69
N ARG A 168 -4.53 24.56 -0.89
CA ARG A 168 -3.67 23.59 -0.20
C ARG A 168 -2.92 22.67 -1.14
N VAL A 169 -3.61 22.16 -2.18
CA VAL A 169 -2.98 21.32 -3.19
C VAL A 169 -1.87 22.10 -3.91
N ALA A 170 -2.15 23.32 -4.38
CA ALA A 170 -1.13 24.17 -5.00
C ALA A 170 0.09 24.41 -4.09
N ALA A 171 -0.14 24.80 -2.83
CA ALA A 171 0.93 25.01 -1.85
C ALA A 171 1.73 23.73 -1.52
N ALA A 172 1.11 22.55 -1.63
CA ALA A 172 1.81 21.28 -1.48
C ALA A 172 2.72 20.96 -2.69
N LEU A 173 2.36 21.40 -3.90
CA LEU A 173 3.17 21.21 -5.12
C LEU A 173 4.33 22.20 -5.22
N GLU A 174 4.24 23.35 -4.57
CA GLU A 174 5.37 24.29 -4.42
C GLU A 174 6.43 23.79 -3.43
N ASN A 175 6.11 22.79 -2.60
CA ASN A 175 7.06 22.20 -1.65
C ASN A 175 7.98 21.18 -2.33
N THR A 176 9.26 21.54 -2.49
CA THR A 176 10.31 20.73 -3.12
C THR A 176 10.38 19.29 -2.58
N SER A 177 10.19 19.06 -1.29
CA SER A 177 10.26 17.72 -0.70
C SER A 177 9.05 16.87 -1.05
N LEU A 178 7.85 17.46 -1.09
CA LEU A 178 6.63 16.74 -1.46
C LEU A 178 6.60 16.44 -2.96
N ILE A 179 6.95 17.39 -3.81
CA ILE A 179 6.95 17.18 -5.27
C ILE A 179 8.01 16.15 -5.69
N GLN A 180 9.12 16.00 -4.96
CA GLN A 180 10.11 14.93 -5.19
C GLN A 180 9.50 13.53 -4.96
N VAL A 181 8.81 13.33 -3.83
CA VAL A 181 8.15 12.04 -3.54
C VAL A 181 6.99 11.77 -4.49
N ILE A 182 6.20 12.79 -4.82
CA ILE A 182 5.11 12.68 -5.81
C ILE A 182 5.66 12.33 -7.20
N ASN A 183 6.78 12.93 -7.63
CA ASN A 183 7.42 12.55 -8.88
C ASN A 183 7.90 11.10 -8.85
N GLN A 184 8.52 10.61 -7.76
CA GLN A 184 8.89 9.19 -7.63
C GLN A 184 7.70 8.22 -7.73
N CYS A 185 6.49 8.64 -7.32
CA CYS A 185 5.27 7.86 -7.51
C CYS A 185 4.74 7.90 -8.96
N ILE A 186 5.08 8.94 -9.73
CA ILE A 186 4.62 9.24 -11.10
C ILE A 186 5.62 8.77 -12.17
N ASP A 187 6.89 8.68 -11.82
CA ASP A 187 8.00 8.26 -12.68
C ASP A 187 7.90 6.75 -12.90
N VAL A 188 7.05 6.37 -13.84
CA VAL A 188 7.01 5.04 -14.45
C VAL A 188 8.19 4.97 -15.41
N GLU A 189 9.17 4.11 -15.14
CA GLU A 189 10.19 3.75 -16.14
C GLU A 189 9.50 2.99 -17.29
N GLU A 190 9.53 3.56 -18.50
CA GLU A 190 9.07 2.93 -19.76
C GLU A 190 10.08 1.88 -20.27
#